data_AF-A0A6P8HL15-F1
#
_entry.id   AF-A0A6P8HL15-F1
#
_cell.length_a   1.000
_cell.length_b   1.000
_cell.length_c   1.000
_cell.angle_alpha   90.00
_cell.angle_beta   90.00
_cell.angle_gamma   90.00
#
_symmetry.space_group_name_H-M   'P 1'
#
loop_
_entity.id
_entity.type
_entity.pdbx_description
1 polymer ?
#
loop_
_entity_poly.entity_id
_entity_poly.type
_entity_poly.pdbx_seq_one_letter_code
_entity_poly.pdbx_strand_id
1 'polypeptide(L)'
;MADKSKTSSKLLVKTPLSNLNPNVLEELGMFLNPRLISKDVRTLSGKLGYSLRRVQNFERERNPTACMLEDWSTCYEEGQEKTVSELLVKLEEMKRHDAVDFLKPYEFSEVQQESSLQPEENDLPIHEDSLVNTLLEAPRFTEIPVVTDKVALVIGNMKYSHEKLNQLMYPEHDARDVAAALHELEFKVFSLVNLTLSEMRITVHSFCRLLGKGVYAVLYYAGHGYEDHGKNYLIPVDADLSFKREDSFCAQEILQTMQECNTSLNLLIIDACRVRPPTKDQIPTFIKRGTNGNNIFAYSCCSQQVAFEEHDQRNGLYAQHLLKHIRRNVRIENILMDVAADVALTISYCTDNSIHQRPCHESDAYIDCRLTDPIIPGVLQDVDYHERMQLWQKAHTLPDPFVILENEDLHLKVQFIAKFSNVMEVLLTLCNKTSLPMKDCVVELIVDSPVCSDITMISGDEVKPGEQLKQVVQISALQKLNDYLAVDLQIFYDFNGELVSWTSSKVDLRTPLISSVFAEWDWWVTCGRAPPTKTQKPKAKK
;
A
#
# COMPACT_ATOMS: atom_id res chain seq x y z
N MET A 1 -43.16 -53.13 12.65
CA MET A 1 -43.39 -51.83 11.98
C MET A 1 -42.31 -50.89 12.50
N ALA A 2 -41.10 -51.05 12.00
CA ALA A 2 -40.55 -50.30 10.86
C ALA A 2 -40.12 -48.90 11.30
N ASP A 3 -39.00 -48.91 12.02
CA ASP A 3 -38.08 -47.80 12.22
C ASP A 3 -37.67 -47.25 10.84
N LYS A 4 -37.95 -45.97 10.58
CA LYS A 4 -37.44 -45.26 9.40
C LYS A 4 -36.46 -44.21 9.90
N SER A 5 -35.22 -44.66 10.11
CA SER A 5 -34.05 -43.80 10.04
C SER A 5 -34.04 -43.10 8.68
N LYS A 6 -34.31 -41.79 8.67
CA LYS A 6 -33.85 -40.92 7.59
C LYS A 6 -32.38 -40.60 7.88
N THR A 7 -31.51 -41.55 7.55
CA THR A 7 -30.08 -41.28 7.38
C THR A 7 -29.96 -40.35 6.18
N SER A 8 -29.80 -39.05 6.44
CA SER A 8 -29.39 -38.11 5.39
C SER A 8 -27.96 -38.49 5.01
N SER A 9 -27.80 -39.27 3.96
CA SER A 9 -26.50 -39.65 3.40
C SER A 9 -25.83 -38.38 2.85
N LYS A 10 -25.03 -37.71 3.67
CA LYS A 10 -24.16 -36.62 3.25
C LYS A 10 -23.16 -37.17 2.23
N LEU A 11 -23.15 -36.61 1.02
CA LEU A 11 -22.17 -36.98 0.01
C LEU A 11 -20.86 -36.25 0.32
N LEU A 12 -19.84 -37.00 0.74
CA LEU A 12 -18.48 -36.48 0.95
C LEU A 12 -17.77 -36.43 -0.40
N VAL A 13 -17.33 -35.24 -0.81
CA VAL A 13 -16.54 -35.04 -2.05
C VAL A 13 -15.12 -34.63 -1.67
N LYS A 14 -14.11 -35.12 -2.41
CA LYS A 14 -12.71 -34.72 -2.19
C LYS A 14 -12.56 -33.21 -2.35
N THR A 15 -11.90 -32.57 -1.41
CA THR A 15 -11.68 -31.12 -1.45
C THR A 15 -10.64 -30.78 -2.52
N PRO A 16 -10.94 -29.89 -3.48
CA PRO A 16 -9.94 -29.32 -4.38
C PRO A 16 -8.91 -28.50 -3.59
N LEU A 17 -7.64 -28.56 -3.98
CA LEU A 17 -6.57 -27.85 -3.27
C LEU A 17 -6.72 -26.32 -3.40
N SER A 18 -7.29 -25.83 -4.49
CA SER A 18 -7.65 -24.43 -4.71
C SER A 18 -8.70 -23.90 -3.73
N ASN A 19 -9.49 -24.79 -3.11
CA ASN A 19 -10.52 -24.44 -2.14
C ASN A 19 -10.02 -24.52 -0.68
N LEU A 20 -8.73 -24.79 -0.45
CA LEU A 20 -8.17 -24.78 0.89
C LEU A 20 -8.10 -23.35 1.42
N ASN A 21 -8.47 -23.17 2.69
CA ASN A 21 -8.32 -21.89 3.35
C ASN A 21 -6.83 -21.49 3.39
N PRO A 22 -6.45 -20.26 2.97
CA PRO A 22 -5.06 -19.78 3.00
C PRO A 22 -4.35 -19.95 4.36
N ASN A 23 -5.09 -19.83 5.47
CA ASN A 23 -4.52 -20.03 6.81
C ASN A 23 -4.07 -21.50 7.04
N VAL A 24 -4.76 -22.47 6.43
CA VAL A 24 -4.38 -23.89 6.52
C VAL A 24 -3.12 -24.16 5.71
N LEU A 25 -2.94 -23.48 4.57
CA LEU A 25 -1.68 -23.54 3.79
C LEU A 25 -0.53 -22.87 4.55
N GLU A 26 -0.81 -21.78 5.27
CA GLU A 26 0.18 -21.10 6.09
C GLU A 26 0.66 -21.99 7.26
N GLU A 27 -0.28 -22.60 8.00
CA GLU A 27 0.02 -23.55 9.07
C GLU A 27 0.73 -24.81 8.56
N LEU A 28 0.30 -25.37 7.41
CA LEU A 28 1.01 -26.48 6.75
C LEU A 28 2.46 -26.08 6.41
N GLY A 29 2.65 -24.82 6.01
CA GLY A 29 3.96 -24.21 5.86
C GLY A 29 4.79 -24.27 7.13
N MET A 30 4.23 -24.06 8.32
CA MET A 30 4.98 -24.17 9.58
C MET A 30 5.45 -25.59 9.89
N PHE A 31 4.65 -26.61 9.53
CA PHE A 31 5.06 -28.02 9.66
C PHE A 31 6.22 -28.35 8.72
N LEU A 32 6.16 -27.87 7.48
CA LEU A 32 7.15 -28.21 6.45
C LEU A 32 8.34 -27.23 6.43
N ASN A 33 8.25 -26.05 7.07
CA ASN A 33 9.26 -24.97 7.08
C ASN A 33 9.69 -24.51 8.49
N PRO A 34 10.07 -25.40 9.42
CA PRO A 34 10.26 -24.99 10.82
C PRO A 34 11.44 -24.02 11.05
N ARG A 35 12.49 -23.99 10.19
CA ARG A 35 13.59 -22.98 10.16
C ARG A 35 14.24 -22.96 8.76
N LEU A 36 14.48 -21.76 8.19
CA LEU A 36 15.14 -21.44 6.89
C LEU A 36 15.44 -22.64 5.96
N ILE A 37 14.65 -22.73 4.88
CA ILE A 37 14.76 -23.65 3.72
C ILE A 37 14.96 -25.12 4.13
N SER A 38 13.84 -25.82 4.37
CA SER A 38 13.86 -27.21 4.81
C SER A 38 14.13 -28.19 3.66
N LYS A 39 14.76 -29.33 3.99
CA LYS A 39 14.89 -30.51 3.12
C LYS A 39 13.52 -31.03 2.65
N ASP A 40 12.48 -30.79 3.43
CA ASP A 40 11.15 -31.33 3.19
C ASP A 40 10.44 -30.59 2.05
N VAL A 41 10.61 -29.27 1.92
CA VAL A 41 10.11 -28.53 0.74
C VAL A 41 10.77 -29.02 -0.53
N ARG A 42 12.11 -29.15 -0.54
CA ARG A 42 12.84 -29.66 -1.72
C ARG A 42 12.44 -31.09 -2.10
N THR A 43 12.12 -31.90 -1.09
CA THR A 43 11.68 -33.29 -1.30
C THR A 43 10.25 -33.34 -1.83
N LEU A 44 9.36 -32.51 -1.26
CA LEU A 44 7.98 -32.38 -1.73
C LEU A 44 7.95 -31.82 -3.14
N SER A 45 8.70 -30.75 -3.41
CA SER A 45 8.77 -30.12 -4.73
C SER A 45 9.28 -31.06 -5.81
N GLY A 46 10.26 -31.91 -5.50
CA GLY A 46 10.71 -32.96 -6.40
C GLY A 46 9.64 -34.01 -6.68
N LYS A 47 8.82 -34.36 -5.67
CA LYS A 47 7.66 -35.26 -5.83
C LYS A 47 6.49 -34.64 -6.58
N LEU A 48 6.35 -33.31 -6.53
CA LEU A 48 5.39 -32.54 -7.31
C LEU A 48 5.88 -32.21 -8.73
N GLY A 49 7.11 -32.59 -9.08
CA GLY A 49 7.67 -32.44 -10.44
C GLY A 49 8.39 -31.11 -10.71
N TYR A 50 8.66 -30.29 -9.68
CA TYR A 50 9.35 -29.01 -9.84
C TYR A 50 10.86 -29.16 -10.05
N SER A 51 11.43 -28.32 -10.91
CA SER A 51 12.88 -28.24 -11.16
C SER A 51 13.62 -27.50 -10.04
N LEU A 52 14.91 -27.81 -9.85
CA LEU A 52 15.73 -27.21 -8.79
C LEU A 52 15.75 -25.67 -8.81
N ARG A 53 15.69 -25.05 -10.00
CA ARG A 53 15.66 -23.59 -10.16
C ARG A 53 14.32 -22.98 -9.75
N ARG A 54 13.19 -23.65 -10.04
CA ARG A 54 11.85 -23.20 -9.61
C ARG A 54 11.68 -23.33 -8.10
N VAL A 55 12.27 -24.38 -7.52
CA VAL A 55 12.34 -24.57 -6.06
C VAL A 55 13.14 -23.47 -5.38
N GLN A 56 14.26 -23.02 -5.96
CA GLN A 56 15.02 -21.87 -5.45
C GLN A 56 14.24 -20.56 -5.45
N ASN A 57 13.28 -20.38 -6.36
CA ASN A 57 12.41 -19.20 -6.36
C ASN A 57 11.40 -19.26 -5.20
N PHE A 58 10.74 -20.41 -4.99
CA PHE A 58 9.86 -20.60 -3.83
C PHE A 58 10.61 -20.45 -2.51
N GLU A 59 11.87 -20.90 -2.45
CA GLU A 59 12.73 -20.77 -1.26
C GLU A 59 13.08 -19.34 -0.86
N ARG A 60 12.90 -18.36 -1.77
CA ARG A 60 13.10 -16.93 -1.48
C ARG A 60 11.83 -16.28 -0.95
N GLU A 61 10.69 -16.93 -1.11
CA GLU A 61 9.42 -16.48 -0.57
C GLU A 61 9.32 -16.80 0.93
N ARG A 62 8.54 -16.00 1.64
CA ARG A 62 8.38 -16.11 3.10
C ARG A 62 7.81 -17.47 3.54
N ASN A 63 6.92 -18.06 2.73
CA ASN A 63 6.39 -19.40 2.94
C ASN A 63 6.51 -20.24 1.65
N PRO A 64 7.65 -20.91 1.44
CA PRO A 64 7.91 -21.69 0.23
C PRO A 64 6.88 -22.78 -0.05
N THR A 65 6.31 -23.36 1.01
CA THR A 65 5.31 -24.44 0.92
C THR A 65 3.97 -23.92 0.42
N ALA A 66 3.49 -22.80 0.98
CA ALA A 66 2.22 -22.22 0.58
C ALA A 66 2.25 -21.78 -0.90
N CYS A 67 3.28 -21.02 -1.29
CA CYS A 67 3.44 -20.56 -2.68
C CYS A 67 3.56 -21.72 -3.67
N MET A 68 4.31 -22.77 -3.32
CA MET A 68 4.45 -23.95 -4.17
C MET A 68 3.13 -24.73 -4.33
N LEU A 69 2.34 -24.84 -3.26
CA LEU A 69 1.05 -25.55 -3.30
C LEU A 69 -0.03 -24.74 -4.03
N GLU A 70 0.00 -23.42 -3.92
CA GLU A 70 -0.83 -22.52 -4.74
C GLU A 70 -0.47 -22.67 -6.22
N ASP A 71 0.81 -22.61 -6.58
CA ASP A 71 1.28 -22.85 -7.95
C ASP A 71 0.84 -24.25 -8.44
N TRP A 72 1.00 -25.27 -7.60
CA TRP A 72 0.64 -26.65 -7.93
C TRP A 72 -0.88 -26.82 -8.12
N SER A 73 -1.69 -26.09 -7.36
CA SER A 73 -3.15 -26.11 -7.49
C SER A 73 -3.63 -25.58 -8.85
N THR A 74 -2.83 -24.73 -9.51
CA THR A 74 -3.14 -24.14 -10.82
C THR A 74 -2.63 -24.96 -12.01
N CYS A 75 -1.86 -26.02 -11.76
CA CYS A 75 -1.32 -26.89 -12.79
C CYS A 75 -2.38 -27.90 -13.28
N TYR A 76 -2.95 -27.63 -14.45
CA TYR A 76 -3.91 -28.52 -15.12
C TYR A 76 -3.19 -29.63 -15.89
N GLU A 77 -3.14 -30.82 -15.33
CA GLU A 77 -2.88 -32.05 -16.10
C GLU A 77 -4.21 -32.77 -16.30
N GLU A 78 -4.55 -33.10 -17.56
CA GLU A 78 -5.68 -33.96 -17.94
C GLU A 78 -7.10 -33.51 -17.50
N GLY A 79 -7.28 -32.23 -17.18
CA GLY A 79 -8.61 -31.65 -16.88
C GLY A 79 -9.20 -32.06 -15.52
N GLN A 80 -8.37 -32.59 -14.61
CA GLN A 80 -8.75 -32.89 -13.23
C GLN A 80 -8.07 -31.90 -12.26
N GLU A 81 -8.85 -31.30 -11.36
CA GLU A 81 -8.32 -30.44 -10.29
C GLU A 81 -7.51 -31.28 -9.29
N LYS A 82 -6.35 -30.76 -8.87
CA LYS A 82 -5.53 -31.41 -7.85
C LYS A 82 -6.26 -31.37 -6.50
N THR A 83 -6.41 -32.52 -5.85
CA THR A 83 -7.17 -32.65 -4.58
C THR A 83 -6.28 -32.76 -3.33
N VAL A 84 -6.86 -32.45 -2.17
CA VAL A 84 -6.19 -32.64 -0.86
C VAL A 84 -5.76 -34.09 -0.65
N SER A 85 -6.56 -35.06 -1.10
CA SER A 85 -6.22 -36.49 -1.07
C SER A 85 -4.91 -36.80 -1.81
N GLU A 86 -4.63 -36.13 -2.94
CA GLU A 86 -3.37 -36.35 -3.68
C GLU A 86 -2.16 -35.81 -2.92
N LEU A 87 -2.31 -34.65 -2.27
CA LEU A 87 -1.27 -34.08 -1.42
C LEU A 87 -0.97 -34.99 -0.22
N LEU A 88 -2.00 -35.54 0.42
CA LEU A 88 -1.86 -36.47 1.54
C LEU A 88 -1.03 -37.70 1.15
N VAL A 89 -1.24 -38.29 -0.04
CA VAL A 89 -0.44 -39.42 -0.53
C VAL A 89 1.04 -39.04 -0.64
N LYS A 90 1.36 -37.84 -1.14
CA LYS A 90 2.76 -37.38 -1.26
C LYS A 90 3.41 -37.12 0.09
N LEU A 91 2.67 -36.60 1.07
CA LEU A 91 3.15 -36.38 2.44
C LEU A 91 3.37 -37.70 3.20
N GLU A 92 2.50 -38.70 2.98
CA GLU A 92 2.63 -40.05 3.51
C GLU A 92 3.89 -40.75 2.95
N GLU A 93 4.14 -40.63 1.63
CA GLU A 93 5.37 -41.13 1.00
C GLU A 93 6.64 -40.46 1.56
N MET A 94 6.53 -39.22 2.03
CA MET A 94 7.62 -38.50 2.70
C MET A 94 7.77 -38.85 4.18
N LYS A 95 6.88 -39.71 4.73
CA LYS A 95 6.82 -40.09 6.14
C LYS A 95 6.58 -38.92 7.10
N ARG A 96 5.95 -37.83 6.63
CA ARG A 96 5.58 -36.65 7.42
C ARG A 96 4.18 -36.81 8.02
N HIS A 97 4.04 -37.78 8.92
CA HIS A 97 2.76 -38.12 9.55
C HIS A 97 2.13 -36.94 10.33
N ASP A 98 2.96 -36.03 10.83
CA ASP A 98 2.51 -34.80 11.49
C ASP A 98 1.78 -33.83 10.55
N ALA A 99 2.28 -33.66 9.32
CA ALA A 99 1.61 -32.87 8.29
C ALA A 99 0.38 -33.58 7.71
N VAL A 100 0.42 -34.92 7.63
CA VAL A 100 -0.73 -35.74 7.21
C VAL A 100 -1.86 -35.63 8.24
N ASP A 101 -1.57 -35.80 9.54
CA ASP A 101 -2.56 -35.71 10.61
C ASP A 101 -3.19 -34.31 10.69
N PHE A 102 -2.40 -33.27 10.44
CA PHE A 102 -2.90 -31.89 10.35
C PHE A 102 -3.87 -31.67 9.18
N LEU A 103 -3.56 -32.20 8.00
CA LEU A 103 -4.32 -31.93 6.78
C LEU A 103 -5.53 -32.87 6.59
N LYS A 104 -5.55 -34.01 7.28
CA LYS A 104 -6.60 -35.04 7.22
C LYS A 104 -8.04 -34.53 7.46
N PRO A 105 -8.31 -33.58 8.37
CA PRO A 105 -9.65 -33.02 8.57
C PRO A 105 -10.21 -32.30 7.33
N TYR A 106 -9.34 -31.89 6.39
CA TYR A 106 -9.70 -31.12 5.20
C TYR A 106 -9.82 -31.98 3.93
N GLU A 107 -9.65 -33.30 4.02
CA GLU A 107 -9.66 -34.20 2.87
C GLU A 107 -10.99 -34.19 2.10
N PHE A 108 -12.11 -34.00 2.81
CA PHE A 108 -13.46 -34.01 2.24
C PHE A 108 -14.26 -32.77 2.63
N SER A 109 -15.05 -32.25 1.68
CA SER A 109 -15.98 -31.14 1.89
C SER A 109 -17.43 -31.60 1.75
N GLU A 110 -18.33 -30.99 2.52
CA GLU A 110 -19.78 -31.28 2.46
C GLU A 110 -20.46 -30.36 1.44
N VAL A 111 -21.19 -30.92 0.47
CA VAL A 111 -22.01 -30.14 -0.47
C VAL A 111 -23.45 -30.02 0.06
N GLN A 112 -23.93 -28.81 0.30
CA GLN A 112 -25.37 -28.55 0.53
C GLN A 112 -26.05 -28.28 -0.81
N GLN A 113 -27.10 -29.05 -1.13
CA GLN A 113 -28.00 -28.72 -2.24
C GLN A 113 -28.93 -27.59 -1.80
N GLU A 114 -28.82 -26.42 -2.44
CA GLU A 114 -29.79 -25.33 -2.29
C GLU A 114 -31.16 -25.77 -2.84
N SER A 115 -32.21 -25.61 -2.04
CA SER A 115 -33.58 -25.61 -2.53
C SER A 115 -34.25 -24.28 -2.20
N SER A 116 -34.55 -23.52 -3.25
CA SER A 116 -35.43 -22.36 -3.32
C SER A 116 -36.79 -22.58 -2.63
N LEU A 117 -37.30 -21.59 -1.87
CA LEU A 117 -38.73 -21.34 -1.61
C LEU A 117 -38.97 -19.92 -1.04
N GLN A 118 -40.11 -19.35 -1.40
CA GLN A 118 -40.59 -17.96 -1.23
C GLN A 118 -41.03 -17.60 0.22
N PRO A 119 -41.22 -16.31 0.59
CA PRO A 119 -41.66 -15.94 1.92
C PRO A 119 -43.19 -15.83 2.03
N GLU A 120 -43.75 -16.32 3.13
CA GLU A 120 -45.12 -16.03 3.59
C GLU A 120 -45.10 -15.11 4.82
N GLU A 121 -46.10 -14.22 4.87
CA GLU A 121 -46.45 -13.29 5.95
C GLU A 121 -47.02 -14.00 7.19
N ASN A 122 -46.86 -13.40 8.38
CA ASN A 122 -47.90 -13.27 9.42
C ASN A 122 -47.37 -12.54 10.69
N ASP A 123 -47.65 -11.23 10.76
CA ASP A 123 -48.45 -10.48 11.75
C ASP A 123 -48.48 -10.72 13.29
N LEU A 124 -48.54 -9.55 13.99
CA LEU A 124 -49.12 -9.17 15.32
C LEU A 124 -48.16 -8.89 16.52
N PRO A 125 -48.52 -8.00 17.48
CA PRO A 125 -49.29 -6.74 17.39
C PRO A 125 -48.71 -5.55 18.21
N ILE A 126 -49.27 -4.36 17.95
CA ILE A 126 -49.02 -3.07 18.61
C ILE A 126 -49.80 -2.95 19.92
N HIS A 127 -49.20 -2.33 20.94
CA HIS A 127 -49.94 -1.57 21.96
C HIS A 127 -49.20 -0.27 22.33
N GLU A 128 -49.85 0.85 22.03
CA GLU A 128 -49.56 2.17 22.60
C GLU A 128 -50.13 2.24 24.04
N ASP A 129 -49.37 2.83 24.97
CA ASP A 129 -49.80 4.10 25.56
C ASP A 129 -48.70 4.76 26.42
N SER A 130 -48.45 6.02 26.03
CA SER A 130 -47.93 7.19 26.77
C SER A 130 -47.88 7.13 28.30
N LEU A 131 -46.79 7.68 28.88
CA LEU A 131 -46.88 8.77 29.89
C LEU A 131 -45.50 9.39 30.22
N VAL A 132 -45.41 10.69 29.91
CA VAL A 132 -44.65 11.80 30.52
C VAL A 132 -43.14 11.97 30.26
N ASN A 133 -42.88 12.86 29.30
CA ASN A 133 -41.72 13.74 29.20
C ASN A 133 -41.38 14.43 30.53
N THR A 134 -40.10 14.48 30.90
CA THR A 134 -39.37 15.72 31.25
C THR A 134 -37.87 15.38 31.31
N LEU A 135 -37.23 15.26 30.15
CA LEU A 135 -35.79 15.46 30.04
C LEU A 135 -35.59 16.93 29.70
N LEU A 136 -34.89 17.65 30.59
CA LEU A 136 -34.24 18.91 30.28
C LEU A 136 -33.18 18.62 29.21
N GLU A 137 -33.59 18.60 27.95
CA GLU A 137 -32.68 18.54 26.83
C GLU A 137 -31.98 19.90 26.70
N ALA A 138 -30.74 19.95 27.20
CA ALA A 138 -29.79 20.92 26.69
C ALA A 138 -29.66 20.74 25.17
N PRO A 139 -29.56 21.82 24.37
CA PRO A 139 -29.42 21.69 22.93
C PRO A 139 -28.11 20.95 22.63
N ARG A 140 -28.21 19.69 22.17
CA ARG A 140 -27.08 19.03 21.53
C ARG A 140 -26.97 19.64 20.15
N PHE A 141 -25.99 20.52 19.95
CA PHE A 141 -25.58 20.95 18.61
C PHE A 141 -25.02 19.72 17.88
N THR A 142 -25.87 18.97 17.19
CA THR A 142 -25.45 17.98 16.19
C THR A 142 -25.36 18.70 14.85
N GLU A 143 -24.36 19.57 14.69
CA GLU A 143 -24.03 20.09 13.36
C GLU A 143 -23.43 18.94 12.55
N ILE A 144 -24.17 18.45 11.57
CA ILE A 144 -23.66 17.51 10.57
C ILE A 144 -22.60 18.28 9.76
N PRO A 145 -21.36 17.79 9.67
CA PRO A 145 -20.32 18.48 8.93
C PRO A 145 -20.68 18.55 7.44
N VAL A 146 -20.59 19.75 6.87
CA VAL A 146 -20.73 19.95 5.42
C VAL A 146 -19.37 19.70 4.77
N VAL A 147 -19.22 18.50 4.18
CA VAL A 147 -17.98 18.10 3.52
C VAL A 147 -18.08 18.38 2.02
N THR A 148 -17.25 19.30 1.52
CA THR A 148 -17.24 19.67 0.10
C THR A 148 -16.22 18.87 -0.72
N ASP A 149 -15.18 18.38 -0.05
CA ASP A 149 -14.21 17.47 -0.65
C ASP A 149 -13.41 16.73 0.44
N LYS A 150 -12.73 15.64 0.07
CA LYS A 150 -11.82 14.87 0.92
C LYS A 150 -10.47 14.74 0.21
N VAL A 151 -9.40 15.27 0.79
CA VAL A 151 -8.06 15.26 0.20
C VAL A 151 -7.06 14.74 1.23
N ALA A 152 -6.18 13.83 0.81
CA ALA A 152 -5.16 13.25 1.67
C ALA A 152 -3.75 13.36 1.08
N LEU A 153 -2.77 13.60 1.94
CA LEU A 153 -1.35 13.48 1.64
C LEU A 153 -0.75 12.39 2.52
N VAL A 154 -0.11 11.41 1.92
CA VAL A 154 0.49 10.26 2.59
C VAL A 154 1.97 10.22 2.22
N ILE A 155 2.86 10.34 3.21
CA ILE A 155 4.31 10.35 3.02
C ILE A 155 4.93 9.18 3.77
N GLY A 156 5.72 8.35 3.08
CA GLY A 156 6.50 7.26 3.68
C GLY A 156 8.00 7.43 3.42
N ASN A 157 8.79 7.77 4.43
CA ASN A 157 10.24 7.92 4.30
C ASN A 157 10.97 6.71 4.90
N MET A 158 11.65 5.93 4.05
CA MET A 158 12.29 4.66 4.40
C MET A 158 13.78 4.63 4.04
N LYS A 159 14.15 5.10 2.84
CA LYS A 159 15.50 5.02 2.26
C LYS A 159 16.37 6.23 2.64
N TYR A 160 16.75 6.35 3.92
CA TYR A 160 17.61 7.45 4.40
C TYR A 160 19.05 7.34 3.91
N SER A 161 19.64 8.47 3.51
CA SER A 161 21.00 8.53 2.96
C SER A 161 22.09 8.44 4.03
N HIS A 162 21.79 8.89 5.25
CA HIS A 162 22.76 8.95 6.34
C HIS A 162 22.80 7.61 7.09
N GLU A 163 23.96 6.94 7.13
CA GLU A 163 24.13 5.58 7.68
C GLU A 163 23.64 5.38 9.13
N LYS A 164 23.75 6.42 9.97
CA LYS A 164 23.27 6.40 11.37
C LYS A 164 21.74 6.44 11.51
N LEU A 165 21.00 6.83 10.47
CA LEU A 165 19.55 6.65 10.43
C LEU A 165 19.31 5.24 9.91
N ASN A 166 19.12 4.29 10.83
CA ASN A 166 18.80 2.91 10.47
C ASN A 166 17.65 2.92 9.45
N GLN A 167 17.80 2.13 8.39
CA GLN A 167 16.72 1.95 7.41
C GLN A 167 15.52 1.34 8.13
N LEU A 168 14.37 1.98 7.95
CA LEU A 168 13.10 1.48 8.43
C LEU A 168 12.61 0.37 7.49
N MET A 169 11.71 -0.48 7.97
CA MET A 169 11.27 -1.69 7.26
C MET A 169 9.94 -1.47 6.52
N TYR A 170 9.01 -0.76 7.15
CA TYR A 170 7.61 -0.70 6.69
C TYR A 170 7.05 0.65 6.25
N PRO A 171 7.71 1.83 6.34
CA PRO A 171 7.05 3.10 6.01
C PRO A 171 6.46 3.19 4.60
N GLU A 172 7.11 2.60 3.58
CA GLU A 172 6.52 2.52 2.24
C GLU A 172 5.25 1.65 2.23
N HIS A 173 5.28 0.53 2.93
CA HIS A 173 4.15 -0.38 3.00
C HIS A 173 2.97 0.24 3.77
N ASP A 174 3.24 0.89 4.90
CA ASP A 174 2.27 1.64 5.69
C ASP A 174 1.62 2.76 4.88
N ALA A 175 2.44 3.57 4.19
CA ALA A 175 1.95 4.61 3.31
C ALA A 175 1.04 4.04 2.20
N ARG A 176 1.38 2.90 1.61
CA ARG A 176 0.57 2.26 0.56
C ARG A 176 -0.81 1.85 1.08
N ASP A 177 -0.84 1.12 2.18
CA ASP A 177 -2.07 0.53 2.70
C ASP A 177 -2.99 1.61 3.33
N VAL A 178 -2.41 2.64 3.96
CA VAL A 178 -3.17 3.80 4.45
C VAL A 178 -3.72 4.63 3.28
N ALA A 179 -2.92 4.84 2.23
CA ALA A 179 -3.40 5.53 1.02
C ALA A 179 -4.56 4.78 0.36
N ALA A 180 -4.49 3.45 0.26
CA ALA A 180 -5.57 2.63 -0.27
C ALA A 180 -6.84 2.75 0.58
N ALA A 181 -6.71 2.68 1.92
CA ALA A 181 -7.83 2.83 2.83
C ALA A 181 -8.52 4.21 2.73
N LEU A 182 -7.73 5.28 2.60
CA LEU A 182 -8.27 6.63 2.42
C LEU A 182 -8.93 6.78 1.03
N HIS A 183 -8.36 6.19 -0.01
CA HIS A 183 -8.96 6.20 -1.34
C HIS A 183 -10.32 5.48 -1.37
N GLU A 184 -10.46 4.34 -0.67
CA GLU A 184 -11.75 3.65 -0.49
C GLU A 184 -12.79 4.52 0.24
N LEU A 185 -12.34 5.46 1.07
CA LEU A 185 -13.16 6.46 1.75
C LEU A 185 -13.36 7.72 0.89
N GLU A 186 -13.17 7.64 -0.43
CA GLU A 186 -13.32 8.71 -1.42
C GLU A 186 -12.37 9.91 -1.24
N PHE A 187 -11.26 9.73 -0.52
CA PHE A 187 -10.21 10.76 -0.50
C PHE A 187 -9.46 10.80 -1.82
N LYS A 188 -9.15 12.01 -2.26
CA LYS A 188 -8.16 12.29 -3.29
C LYS A 188 -6.78 12.22 -2.66
N VAL A 189 -6.13 11.08 -2.82
CA VAL A 189 -4.86 10.80 -2.14
C VAL A 189 -3.67 11.19 -3.03
N PHE A 190 -2.66 11.82 -2.44
CA PHE A 190 -1.28 11.81 -2.94
C PHE A 190 -0.47 10.91 -2.04
N SER A 191 0.18 9.91 -2.60
CA SER A 191 1.07 9.03 -1.86
C SER A 191 2.48 9.18 -2.41
N LEU A 192 3.42 9.63 -1.58
CA LEU A 192 4.81 9.84 -1.99
C LEU A 192 5.74 9.14 -1.01
N VAL A 193 6.81 8.56 -1.54
CA VAL A 193 7.82 7.89 -0.72
C VAL A 193 9.21 8.47 -0.93
N ASN A 194 10.01 8.41 0.13
CA ASN A 194 11.43 8.78 0.16
C ASN A 194 11.69 10.21 -0.33
N LEU A 195 11.07 11.18 0.33
CA LEU A 195 11.20 12.60 0.00
C LEU A 195 12.32 13.28 0.79
N THR A 196 13.08 14.11 0.09
CA THR A 196 14.01 15.09 0.66
C THR A 196 13.28 16.24 1.35
N LEU A 197 13.97 17.06 2.14
CA LEU A 197 13.34 18.19 2.82
C LEU A 197 12.64 19.14 1.86
N SER A 198 13.34 19.49 0.76
CA SER A 198 12.82 20.39 -0.27
C SER A 198 11.56 19.79 -0.90
N GLU A 199 11.61 18.51 -1.26
CA GLU A 199 10.47 17.81 -1.85
C GLU A 199 9.29 17.70 -0.89
N MET A 200 9.52 17.44 0.41
CA MET A 200 8.45 17.44 1.42
C MET A 200 7.77 18.81 1.51
N ARG A 201 8.54 19.91 1.53
CA ARG A 201 8.00 21.28 1.57
C ARG A 201 7.15 21.57 0.33
N ILE A 202 7.67 21.27 -0.86
CA ILE A 202 6.94 21.45 -2.13
C ILE A 202 5.64 20.63 -2.10
N THR A 203 5.72 19.38 -1.66
CA THR A 203 4.57 18.47 -1.58
C THR A 203 3.49 18.98 -0.64
N VAL A 204 3.84 19.44 0.56
CA VAL A 204 2.86 19.99 1.53
C VAL A 204 2.21 21.27 1.00
N HIS A 205 2.99 22.20 0.44
CA HIS A 205 2.41 23.42 -0.13
C HIS A 205 1.47 23.11 -1.31
N SER A 206 1.82 22.11 -2.12
CA SER A 206 1.00 21.68 -3.26
C SER A 206 -0.27 20.97 -2.81
N PHE A 207 -0.18 20.14 -1.77
CA PHE A 207 -1.34 19.57 -1.10
C PHE A 207 -2.28 20.67 -0.60
N CYS A 208 -1.75 21.73 0.02
CA CYS A 208 -2.55 22.86 0.50
C CYS A 208 -3.30 23.60 -0.63
N ARG A 209 -2.77 23.61 -1.86
CA ARG A 209 -3.48 24.18 -3.02
C ARG A 209 -4.76 23.43 -3.39
N LEU A 210 -4.90 22.18 -2.94
CA LEU A 210 -6.07 21.34 -3.18
C LEU A 210 -7.11 21.45 -2.06
N LEU A 211 -6.73 22.11 -0.97
CA LEU A 211 -7.60 22.39 0.16
C LEU A 211 -8.43 23.65 -0.10
N GLY A 212 -9.46 23.80 0.71
CA GLY A 212 -10.37 24.94 0.64
C GLY A 212 -11.44 24.83 1.71
N LYS A 213 -12.38 25.78 1.67
CA LYS A 213 -13.54 25.78 2.56
C LYS A 213 -14.33 24.47 2.42
N GLY A 214 -14.65 23.82 3.54
CA GLY A 214 -15.44 22.58 3.56
C GLY A 214 -14.65 21.30 3.33
N VAL A 215 -13.36 21.39 3.01
CA VAL A 215 -12.53 20.22 2.69
C VAL A 215 -12.08 19.52 3.97
N TYR A 216 -12.13 18.19 3.97
CA TYR A 216 -11.42 17.36 4.94
C TYR A 216 -9.99 17.11 4.45
N ALA A 217 -9.02 17.54 5.24
CA ALA A 217 -7.61 17.43 4.93
C ALA A 217 -6.96 16.42 5.88
N VAL A 218 -6.41 15.34 5.32
CA VAL A 218 -5.67 14.31 6.08
C VAL A 218 -4.22 14.31 5.64
N LEU A 219 -3.30 14.35 6.60
CA LEU A 219 -1.89 14.07 6.36
C LEU A 219 -1.49 12.84 7.18
N TYR A 220 -0.92 11.84 6.52
CA TYR A 220 -0.27 10.71 7.17
C TYR A 220 1.23 10.76 6.86
N TYR A 221 2.06 10.63 7.88
CA TYR A 221 3.51 10.51 7.74
C TYR A 221 3.99 9.26 8.48
N ALA A 222 4.77 8.41 7.79
CA ALA A 222 5.53 7.33 8.38
C ALA A 222 7.03 7.52 8.11
N GLY A 223 7.85 7.46 9.16
CA GLY A 223 9.29 7.60 9.03
C GLY A 223 9.98 7.97 10.34
N HIS A 224 11.22 8.43 10.25
CA HIS A 224 11.94 8.98 11.39
C HIS A 224 11.37 10.34 11.77
N GLY A 225 11.38 10.61 13.07
CA GLY A 225 10.87 11.84 13.65
C GLY A 225 11.48 12.08 15.02
N TYR A 226 11.33 13.31 15.49
CA TYR A 226 11.69 13.67 16.85
C TYR A 226 10.76 14.75 17.40
N GLU A 227 10.76 14.91 18.72
CA GLU A 227 10.07 16.01 19.38
C GLU A 227 11.07 16.97 20.02
N ASP A 228 10.88 18.27 19.82
CA ASP A 228 11.65 19.28 20.53
C ASP A 228 10.73 20.38 21.08
N HIS A 229 10.65 20.46 22.41
CA HIS A 229 9.82 21.42 23.16
C HIS A 229 8.34 21.42 22.69
N GLY A 230 7.75 20.23 22.55
CA GLY A 230 6.36 20.02 22.15
C GLY A 230 6.08 20.16 20.65
N LYS A 231 7.07 20.54 19.84
CA LYS A 231 6.97 20.50 18.38
C LYS A 231 7.49 19.19 17.83
N ASN A 232 6.80 18.61 16.87
CA ASN A 232 7.17 17.36 16.22
C ASN A 232 7.82 17.68 14.88
N TYR A 233 8.94 17.05 14.60
CA TYR A 233 9.74 17.26 13.40
C TYR A 233 9.84 15.96 12.61
N LEU A 234 9.47 16.03 11.33
CA LEU A 234 9.54 14.94 10.37
C LEU A 234 10.92 14.96 9.71
N ILE A 235 11.63 13.83 9.74
CA ILE A 235 12.99 13.73 9.21
C ILE A 235 12.94 13.33 7.72
N PRO A 236 13.52 14.12 6.82
CA PRO A 236 13.60 13.80 5.40
C PRO A 236 14.71 12.77 5.10
N VAL A 237 14.66 12.13 3.92
CA VAL A 237 15.64 11.07 3.57
C VAL A 237 17.07 11.59 3.33
N ASP A 238 17.24 12.89 3.14
CA ASP A 238 18.52 13.57 2.95
C ASP A 238 19.05 14.27 4.23
N ALA A 239 18.44 14.02 5.39
CA ALA A 239 18.86 14.61 6.65
C ALA A 239 20.31 14.22 7.04
N ASP A 240 21.07 15.19 7.53
CA ASP A 240 22.48 15.03 7.94
C ASP A 240 22.67 14.68 9.44
N LEU A 241 21.56 14.45 10.16
CA LEU A 241 21.52 14.17 11.60
C LEU A 241 22.15 15.25 12.50
N SER A 242 22.29 16.48 12.01
CA SER A 242 22.65 17.61 12.86
C SER A 242 21.55 17.97 13.87
N PHE A 243 20.33 17.43 13.69
CA PHE A 243 19.10 17.72 14.45
C PHE A 243 18.79 19.21 14.54
N LYS A 244 19.29 20.01 13.60
CA LYS A 244 18.85 21.39 13.47
C LYS A 244 17.41 21.39 12.96
N ARG A 245 16.60 22.25 13.55
CA ARG A 245 15.18 22.39 13.18
C ARG A 245 14.99 22.76 11.70
N GLU A 246 15.96 23.45 11.10
CA GLU A 246 15.97 23.82 9.69
C GLU A 246 16.13 22.64 8.72
N ASP A 247 16.73 21.54 9.18
CA ASP A 247 16.98 20.32 8.40
C ASP A 247 15.85 19.29 8.55
N SER A 248 14.72 19.68 9.14
CA SER A 248 13.54 18.84 9.34
C SER A 248 12.26 19.66 9.12
N PHE A 249 11.13 18.98 8.99
CA PHE A 249 9.86 19.67 8.74
C PHE A 249 8.97 19.63 9.99
N CYS A 250 8.65 20.80 10.55
CA CYS A 250 7.78 20.90 11.71
C CYS A 250 6.32 20.58 11.37
N ALA A 251 5.75 19.56 12.00
CA ALA A 251 4.36 19.14 11.82
C ALA A 251 3.36 20.24 12.21
N GLN A 252 3.68 21.07 13.21
CA GLN A 252 2.84 22.21 13.58
C GLN A 252 2.86 23.34 12.55
N GLU A 253 3.96 23.52 11.80
CA GLU A 253 3.99 24.47 10.66
C GLU A 253 3.14 23.96 9.50
N ILE A 254 3.15 22.64 9.27
CA ILE A 254 2.26 22.01 8.28
C ILE A 254 0.79 22.24 8.65
N LEU A 255 0.41 21.99 9.92
CA LEU A 255 -0.94 22.26 10.39
C LEU A 255 -1.34 23.73 10.18
N GLN A 256 -0.45 24.67 10.52
CA GLN A 256 -0.73 26.09 10.32
C GLN A 256 -1.02 26.40 8.84
N THR A 257 -0.25 25.82 7.92
CA THR A 257 -0.46 25.99 6.47
C THR A 257 -1.81 25.42 6.03
N MET A 258 -2.22 24.27 6.57
CA MET A 258 -3.54 23.68 6.30
C MET A 258 -4.68 24.54 6.85
N GLN A 259 -4.51 25.15 8.03
CA GLN A 259 -5.51 26.03 8.65
C GLN A 259 -5.77 27.30 7.81
N GLU A 260 -4.75 27.84 7.16
CA GLU A 260 -4.87 28.99 6.27
C GLU A 260 -5.77 28.70 5.05
N CYS A 261 -6.03 27.42 4.75
CA CYS A 261 -6.90 26.98 3.65
C CYS A 261 -8.39 26.90 4.02
N ASN A 262 -8.79 27.27 5.25
CA ASN A 262 -10.19 27.24 5.74
C ASN A 262 -10.88 25.86 5.67
N THR A 263 -10.13 24.77 5.79
CA THR A 263 -10.64 23.39 5.83
C THR A 263 -11.69 23.19 6.94
N SER A 264 -12.53 22.18 6.80
CA SER A 264 -13.49 21.76 7.84
C SER A 264 -12.91 20.74 8.81
N LEU A 265 -11.84 20.05 8.41
CA LEU A 265 -11.09 19.12 9.25
C LEU A 265 -9.62 19.16 8.85
N ASN A 266 -8.73 19.25 9.84
CA ASN A 266 -7.30 19.02 9.69
C ASN A 266 -6.88 17.85 10.57
N LEU A 267 -6.65 16.69 9.97
CA LEU A 267 -6.16 15.49 10.67
C LEU A 267 -4.71 15.23 10.26
N LEU A 268 -3.78 15.30 11.22
CA LEU A 268 -2.38 14.93 11.01
C LEU A 268 -2.06 13.69 11.84
N ILE A 269 -1.75 12.60 11.15
CA ILE A 269 -1.36 11.31 11.74
C ILE A 269 0.15 11.16 11.55
N ILE A 270 0.89 11.19 12.65
CA ILE A 270 2.36 11.14 12.67
C ILE A 270 2.80 9.80 13.25
N ASP A 271 3.23 8.91 12.37
CA ASP A 271 3.79 7.59 12.69
C ASP A 271 5.32 7.65 12.73
N ALA A 272 5.84 8.20 13.82
CA ALA A 272 7.25 8.44 14.01
C ALA A 272 7.62 8.52 15.49
N CYS A 273 8.90 8.32 15.80
CA CYS A 273 9.44 8.55 17.13
C CYS A 273 9.24 10.01 17.59
N ARG A 274 9.08 10.19 18.89
CA ARG A 274 8.96 11.51 19.54
C ARG A 274 10.00 11.68 20.65
N VAL A 275 11.15 11.01 20.47
CA VAL A 275 12.29 11.12 21.38
C VAL A 275 12.92 12.51 21.19
N ARG A 276 13.35 13.12 22.29
CA ARG A 276 14.05 14.41 22.22
C ARG A 276 15.49 14.22 21.75
N PRO A 277 15.97 14.98 20.77
CA PRO A 277 17.37 14.93 20.38
C PRO A 277 18.25 15.54 21.50
N PRO A 278 19.53 15.16 21.59
CA PRO A 278 20.46 15.70 22.58
C PRO A 278 20.93 17.12 22.19
N THR A 279 20.02 18.08 22.07
CA THR A 279 20.33 19.48 21.73
C THR A 279 20.38 20.37 22.98
N LYS A 280 21.26 21.38 22.97
CA LYS A 280 21.49 22.29 24.11
C LYS A 280 20.54 23.48 24.15
N ASP A 281 19.74 23.68 23.10
CA ASP A 281 18.94 24.89 22.95
C ASP A 281 17.63 24.81 23.73
N GLN A 282 17.40 25.84 24.55
CA GLN A 282 16.15 26.05 25.28
C GLN A 282 15.39 27.21 24.65
N ILE A 283 14.70 26.94 23.55
CA ILE A 283 13.77 27.91 22.96
C ILE A 283 12.36 27.48 23.36
N PRO A 284 11.64 28.27 24.19
CA PRO A 284 10.23 28.04 24.45
C PRO A 284 9.47 28.15 23.13
N THR A 285 8.73 27.10 22.77
CA THR A 285 7.90 27.09 21.58
C THR A 285 6.43 27.04 21.97
N PHE A 286 5.67 28.01 21.47
CA PHE A 286 4.21 28.01 21.57
C PHE A 286 3.63 27.32 20.34
N ILE A 287 2.71 26.38 20.55
CA ILE A 287 1.91 25.78 19.48
C ILE A 287 0.76 26.74 19.19
N LYS A 288 0.80 27.40 18.03
CA LYS A 288 -0.30 28.25 17.58
C LYS A 288 -1.42 27.34 17.07
N ARG A 289 -2.59 27.41 17.69
CA ARG A 289 -3.81 26.75 17.20
C ARG A 289 -4.68 27.77 16.48
N GLY A 290 -5.30 27.36 15.37
CA GLY A 290 -6.26 28.17 14.64
C GLY A 290 -7.55 28.37 15.44
N THR A 291 -8.37 29.35 15.04
CA THR A 291 -9.63 29.68 15.71
C THR A 291 -10.79 28.76 15.34
N ASN A 292 -10.62 27.90 14.34
CA ASN A 292 -11.71 27.12 13.75
C ASN A 292 -12.09 25.88 14.57
N GLY A 293 -11.27 25.43 15.53
CA GLY A 293 -11.56 24.28 16.39
C GLY A 293 -11.87 23.01 15.59
N ASN A 294 -10.95 22.61 14.72
CA ASN A 294 -11.14 21.55 13.72
C ASN A 294 -9.86 20.73 13.47
N ASN A 295 -8.93 20.75 14.41
CA ASN A 295 -7.61 20.15 14.29
C ASN A 295 -7.50 18.92 15.18
N ILE A 296 -6.96 17.85 14.61
CA ILE A 296 -6.67 16.61 15.29
C ILE A 296 -5.24 16.20 14.94
N PHE A 297 -4.38 16.11 15.95
CA PHE A 297 -3.10 15.42 15.84
C PHE A 297 -3.24 14.02 16.42
N ALA A 298 -2.86 13.00 15.66
CA ALA A 298 -2.68 11.65 16.13
C ALA A 298 -1.19 11.30 16.07
N TYR A 299 -0.65 10.77 17.16
CA TYR A 299 0.74 10.36 17.26
C TYR A 299 0.80 8.86 17.54
N SER A 300 1.66 8.14 16.83
CA SER A 300 1.81 6.70 17.04
C SER A 300 2.44 6.35 18.39
N CYS A 301 3.09 7.31 19.05
CA CYS A 301 3.63 7.18 20.41
C CYS A 301 3.47 8.49 21.23
N CYS A 302 3.61 8.39 22.56
CA CYS A 302 3.63 9.56 23.44
C CYS A 302 4.93 10.37 23.28
N SER A 303 4.92 11.61 23.75
CA SER A 303 6.15 12.41 23.88
C SER A 303 7.24 11.61 24.61
N GLN A 304 8.46 11.68 24.10
CA GLN A 304 9.65 10.97 24.57
C GLN A 304 9.61 9.44 24.41
N GLN A 305 8.76 8.92 23.52
CA GLN A 305 8.71 7.49 23.19
C GLN A 305 9.14 7.18 21.74
N VAL A 306 9.40 5.90 21.50
CA VAL A 306 9.76 5.31 20.21
C VAL A 306 8.51 4.72 19.55
N ALA A 307 8.44 4.79 18.23
CA ALA A 307 7.48 4.04 17.41
C ALA A 307 8.17 2.79 16.87
N PHE A 308 7.51 1.64 16.93
CA PHE A 308 8.11 0.33 16.67
C PHE A 308 7.64 -0.31 15.37
N GLU A 309 8.57 -1.03 14.78
CA GLU A 309 8.39 -1.92 13.64
C GLU A 309 9.03 -3.26 14.03
N GLU A 310 8.27 -4.35 13.97
CA GLU A 310 8.78 -5.69 14.28
C GLU A 310 9.02 -6.48 13.00
N HIS A 311 10.09 -7.29 12.97
CA HIS A 311 10.31 -8.25 11.89
C HIS A 311 9.09 -9.17 11.73
N ASP A 312 8.86 -9.66 10.50
CA ASP A 312 7.74 -10.57 10.16
C ASP A 312 6.33 -9.94 10.19
N GLN A 313 6.19 -8.63 10.39
CA GLN A 313 4.92 -7.94 10.16
C GLN A 313 4.80 -7.42 8.72
N ARG A 314 3.56 -7.18 8.31
CA ARG A 314 3.24 -6.53 7.03
C ARG A 314 3.42 -5.01 7.15
N ASN A 315 3.01 -4.44 8.29
CA ASN A 315 2.95 -3.01 8.58
C ASN A 315 3.65 -2.69 9.91
N GLY A 316 4.00 -1.41 10.12
CA GLY A 316 4.36 -0.91 11.44
C GLY A 316 3.23 -1.08 12.46
N LEU A 317 3.57 -1.16 13.75
CA LEU A 317 2.61 -1.52 14.80
C LEU A 317 1.38 -0.59 14.82
N TYR A 318 1.61 0.72 14.68
CA TYR A 318 0.50 1.68 14.67
C TYR A 318 -0.34 1.60 13.40
N ALA A 319 0.28 1.58 12.22
CA ALA A 319 -0.42 1.44 10.94
C ALA A 319 -1.28 0.18 10.89
N GLN A 320 -0.78 -0.95 11.38
CA GLN A 320 -1.51 -2.21 11.46
C GLN A 320 -2.86 -2.06 12.19
N HIS A 321 -2.87 -1.40 13.35
CA HIS A 321 -4.09 -1.20 14.13
C HIS A 321 -4.96 -0.05 13.59
N LEU A 322 -4.34 1.00 13.04
CA LEU A 322 -5.07 2.06 12.34
C LEU A 322 -5.92 1.51 11.19
N LEU A 323 -5.34 0.62 10.37
CA LEU A 323 -6.01 0.03 9.22
C LEU A 323 -7.24 -0.82 9.59
N LYS A 324 -7.29 -1.39 10.80
CA LYS A 324 -8.46 -2.12 11.33
C LYS A 324 -9.66 -1.20 11.59
N HIS A 325 -9.41 0.07 11.90
CA HIS A 325 -10.45 0.98 12.39
C HIS A 325 -10.74 2.17 11.46
N ILE A 326 -9.81 2.56 10.59
CA ILE A 326 -9.90 3.79 9.77
C ILE A 326 -11.16 3.87 8.90
N ARG A 327 -11.74 2.71 8.53
CA ARG A 327 -12.94 2.60 7.67
C ARG A 327 -14.26 2.66 8.44
N ARG A 328 -14.23 2.74 9.78
CA ARG A 328 -15.46 2.70 10.59
C ARG A 328 -16.22 4.02 10.51
N ASN A 329 -17.54 3.94 10.45
CA ASN A 329 -18.43 5.10 10.53
C ASN A 329 -18.62 5.56 11.99
N VAL A 330 -17.55 6.08 12.57
CA VAL A 330 -17.51 6.65 13.92
C VAL A 330 -16.68 7.93 13.91
N ARG A 331 -16.84 8.73 14.97
CA ARG A 331 -16.02 9.91 15.23
C ARG A 331 -14.53 9.58 15.17
N ILE A 332 -13.73 10.43 14.53
CA ILE A 332 -12.28 10.21 14.35
C ILE A 332 -11.57 9.96 15.68
N GLU A 333 -11.85 10.73 16.73
CA GLU A 333 -11.21 10.54 18.04
C GLU A 333 -11.50 9.15 18.63
N ASN A 334 -12.68 8.57 18.38
CA ASN A 334 -13.00 7.21 18.83
C ASN A 334 -12.17 6.17 18.06
N ILE A 335 -11.93 6.37 16.76
CA ILE A 335 -10.98 5.54 15.99
C ILE A 335 -9.60 5.59 16.66
N LEU A 336 -9.11 6.79 16.99
CA LEU A 336 -7.79 6.97 17.59
C LEU A 336 -7.68 6.37 19.00
N MET A 337 -8.75 6.43 19.80
CA MET A 337 -8.82 5.78 21.11
C MET A 337 -8.79 4.26 20.99
N ASP A 338 -9.56 3.69 20.05
CA ASP A 338 -9.57 2.25 19.81
C ASP A 338 -8.21 1.75 19.32
N VAL A 339 -7.56 2.47 18.40
CA VAL A 339 -6.18 2.18 17.97
C VAL A 339 -5.20 2.18 19.14
N ALA A 340 -5.30 3.16 20.05
CA ALA A 340 -4.43 3.24 21.22
C ALA A 340 -4.64 2.04 22.18
N ALA A 341 -5.89 1.63 22.39
CA ALA A 341 -6.23 0.46 23.20
C ALA A 341 -5.67 -0.83 22.57
N ASP A 342 -5.83 -0.97 21.26
CA ASP A 342 -5.36 -2.11 20.48
C ASP A 342 -3.83 -2.26 20.50
N VAL A 343 -3.09 -1.15 20.33
CA VAL A 343 -1.62 -1.13 20.43
C VAL A 343 -1.16 -1.49 21.85
N ALA A 344 -1.81 -0.93 22.88
CA ALA A 344 -1.51 -1.26 24.27
C ALA A 344 -1.75 -2.75 24.58
N LEU A 345 -2.81 -3.33 24.01
CA LEU A 345 -3.12 -4.74 24.14
C LEU A 345 -2.05 -5.62 23.47
N THR A 346 -1.64 -5.31 22.24
CA THR A 346 -0.57 -6.04 21.53
C THR A 346 0.72 -6.03 22.33
N ILE A 347 1.13 -4.87 22.85
CA ILE A 347 2.35 -4.73 23.67
C ILE A 347 2.23 -5.53 24.97
N SER A 348 1.04 -5.64 25.57
CA SER A 348 0.86 -6.44 26.78
C SER A 348 1.10 -7.94 26.58
N TYR A 349 1.02 -8.42 25.33
CA TYR A 349 1.34 -9.80 24.94
C TYR A 349 2.80 -9.97 24.48
N CYS A 350 3.54 -8.89 24.24
CA CYS A 350 4.96 -8.96 23.87
C CYS A 350 5.77 -9.48 25.07
N THR A 351 6.63 -10.46 24.81
CA THR A 351 7.55 -11.03 25.83
C THR A 351 8.74 -10.12 26.09
N ASP A 352 9.02 -9.20 25.17
CA ASP A 352 10.07 -8.18 25.30
C ASP A 352 9.53 -6.93 25.99
N ASN A 353 9.90 -6.76 27.27
CA ASN A 353 9.55 -5.60 28.08
C ASN A 353 10.20 -4.29 27.59
N SER A 354 11.09 -4.31 26.61
CA SER A 354 11.68 -3.09 26.03
C SER A 354 10.76 -2.39 25.02
N ILE A 355 9.74 -3.09 24.51
CA ILE A 355 8.78 -2.56 23.53
C ILE A 355 7.72 -1.75 24.28
N HIS A 356 7.77 -0.44 24.10
CA HIS A 356 6.87 0.50 24.77
C HIS A 356 6.41 1.60 23.82
N GLN A 357 5.21 1.44 23.28
CA GLN A 357 4.56 2.42 22.42
C GLN A 357 3.14 2.67 22.90
N ARG A 358 2.81 3.95 23.15
CA ARG A 358 1.46 4.34 23.54
C ARG A 358 0.97 5.43 22.60
N PRO A 359 0.08 5.11 21.65
CA PRO A 359 -0.48 6.13 20.80
C PRO A 359 -1.26 7.17 21.62
N CYS A 360 -1.24 8.42 21.17
CA CYS A 360 -1.98 9.50 21.80
C CYS A 360 -2.49 10.48 20.74
N HIS A 361 -3.47 11.29 21.09
CA HIS A 361 -3.99 12.32 20.20
C HIS A 361 -4.30 13.62 20.94
N GLU A 362 -4.27 14.72 20.21
CA GLU A 362 -4.69 16.03 20.65
C GLU A 362 -5.77 16.53 19.69
N SER A 363 -6.95 16.87 20.20
CA SER A 363 -8.05 17.39 19.39
C SER A 363 -8.53 18.73 19.94
N ASP A 364 -8.76 19.69 19.05
CA ASP A 364 -9.64 20.84 19.31
C ASP A 364 -10.92 20.81 18.44
N ALA A 365 -11.16 19.70 17.73
CA ALA A 365 -12.33 19.50 16.90
C ALA A 365 -13.60 19.41 17.77
N TYR A 366 -14.53 20.36 17.61
CA TYR A 366 -15.82 20.30 18.31
C TYR A 366 -16.90 19.56 17.51
N ILE A 367 -16.82 19.60 16.17
CA ILE A 367 -17.75 18.90 15.27
C ILE A 367 -17.48 17.39 15.28
N ASP A 368 -18.54 16.57 15.21
CA ASP A 368 -18.44 15.11 15.04
C ASP A 368 -18.06 14.77 13.59
N CYS A 369 -16.77 14.91 13.27
CA CYS A 369 -16.23 14.56 11.96
C CYS A 369 -15.90 13.06 11.87
N ARG A 370 -16.26 12.44 10.73
CA ARG A 370 -15.98 11.03 10.42
C ARG A 370 -15.31 10.93 9.06
N LEU A 371 -14.32 10.04 8.92
CA LEU A 371 -13.66 9.85 7.62
C LEU A 371 -14.62 9.31 6.53
N THR A 372 -15.75 8.73 6.94
CA THR A 372 -16.82 8.21 6.09
C THR A 372 -17.89 9.25 5.75
N ASP A 373 -17.77 10.49 6.24
CA ASP A 373 -18.74 11.54 5.92
C ASP A 373 -18.83 11.71 4.39
N PRO A 374 -20.06 11.76 3.84
CA PRO A 374 -20.27 11.85 2.40
C PRO A 374 -19.87 13.23 1.89
N ILE A 375 -19.26 13.27 0.70
CA ILE A 375 -19.05 14.54 -0.01
C ILE A 375 -20.40 15.03 -0.52
N ILE A 376 -20.81 16.24 -0.15
CA ILE A 376 -22.07 16.86 -0.57
C ILE A 376 -21.82 17.66 -1.85
N PRO A 377 -22.24 17.18 -3.04
CA PRO A 377 -21.99 17.87 -4.29
C PRO A 377 -22.81 19.18 -4.37
N GLY A 378 -22.22 20.24 -4.91
CA GLY A 378 -22.96 21.46 -5.29
C GLY A 378 -22.98 22.61 -4.27
N VAL A 379 -22.45 22.42 -3.05
CA VAL A 379 -22.39 23.50 -2.05
C VAL A 379 -21.29 24.53 -2.36
N LEU A 380 -20.21 24.11 -3.02
CA LEU A 380 -19.06 24.94 -3.43
C LEU A 380 -18.41 24.42 -4.74
N GLN A 381 -19.21 24.21 -5.80
CA GLN A 381 -18.66 24.00 -7.16
C GLN A 381 -18.15 25.33 -7.73
N ASP A 382 -17.19 25.95 -7.03
CA ASP A 382 -16.51 27.16 -7.49
C ASP A 382 -15.53 26.83 -8.63
N VAL A 383 -15.08 27.86 -9.35
CA VAL A 383 -13.96 27.79 -10.31
C VAL A 383 -12.76 27.08 -9.67
N ASP A 384 -12.50 27.38 -8.40
CA ASP A 384 -11.40 26.80 -7.62
C ASP A 384 -11.50 25.28 -7.48
N TYR A 385 -12.71 24.69 -7.44
CA TYR A 385 -12.85 23.23 -7.33
C TYR A 385 -12.33 22.53 -8.59
N HIS A 386 -12.72 23.01 -9.77
CA HIS A 386 -12.35 22.41 -11.04
C HIS A 386 -10.83 22.47 -11.27
N GLU A 387 -10.20 23.59 -10.92
CA GLU A 387 -8.74 23.72 -11.01
C GLU A 387 -8.02 22.72 -10.10
N ARG A 388 -8.48 22.56 -8.85
CA ARG A 388 -7.93 21.57 -7.91
C ARG A 388 -8.09 20.14 -8.43
N MET A 389 -9.23 19.82 -9.03
CA MET A 389 -9.45 18.49 -9.61
C MET A 389 -8.55 18.20 -10.80
N GLN A 390 -8.35 19.20 -11.68
CA GLN A 390 -7.43 19.05 -12.81
C GLN A 390 -5.99 18.84 -12.35
N LEU A 391 -5.56 19.55 -11.29
CA LEU A 391 -4.23 19.36 -10.70
C LEU A 391 -4.05 17.94 -10.15
N TRP A 392 -5.04 17.43 -9.40
CA TRP A 392 -5.01 16.07 -8.90
C TRP A 392 -5.00 15.04 -10.02
N GLN A 393 -5.84 15.19 -11.04
CA GLN A 393 -5.91 14.27 -12.19
C GLN A 393 -4.60 14.21 -12.97
N LYS A 394 -3.98 15.36 -13.26
CA LYS A 394 -2.67 15.41 -13.94
C LYS A 394 -1.62 14.61 -13.17
N ALA A 395 -1.55 14.80 -11.85
CA ALA A 395 -0.61 14.11 -10.99
C ALA A 395 -0.81 12.59 -10.85
N HIS A 396 -1.94 12.06 -11.36
CA HIS A 396 -2.27 10.63 -11.31
C HIS A 396 -2.43 10.02 -12.71
N THR A 397 -2.10 10.77 -13.76
CA THR A 397 -2.18 10.28 -15.13
C THR A 397 -0.97 9.40 -15.44
N LEU A 398 -1.22 8.13 -15.76
CA LEU A 398 -0.20 7.21 -16.28
C LEU A 398 0.07 7.47 -17.77
N PRO A 399 1.22 7.01 -18.31
CA PRO A 399 1.43 6.89 -19.75
C PRO A 399 0.37 5.99 -20.40
N ASP A 400 0.42 5.88 -21.74
CA ASP A 400 -0.39 4.89 -22.46
C ASP A 400 -0.27 3.51 -21.78
N PRO A 401 -1.38 2.82 -21.51
CA PRO A 401 -1.44 1.73 -20.54
C PRO A 401 -0.56 0.53 -20.92
N PHE A 402 -0.21 0.41 -22.19
CA PHE A 402 0.80 -0.53 -22.65
C PHE A 402 1.49 -0.06 -23.93
N VAL A 403 2.73 -0.49 -24.09
CA VAL A 403 3.50 -0.39 -25.33
C VAL A 403 3.88 -1.80 -25.77
N ILE A 404 3.72 -2.07 -27.06
CA ILE A 404 4.13 -3.33 -27.67
C ILE A 404 5.35 -3.05 -28.53
N LEU A 405 6.42 -3.78 -28.26
CA LEU A 405 7.66 -3.77 -29.03
C LEU A 405 7.86 -5.17 -29.58
N GLU A 406 8.10 -5.32 -30.88
CA GLU A 406 8.28 -6.63 -31.51
C GLU A 406 9.38 -6.61 -32.56
N ASN A 407 10.01 -7.77 -32.73
CA ASN A 407 10.89 -8.08 -33.85
C ASN A 407 10.43 -9.42 -34.48
N GLU A 408 11.27 -10.04 -35.31
CA GLU A 408 10.94 -11.31 -35.96
C GLU A 408 10.81 -12.47 -34.96
N ASP A 409 11.56 -12.43 -33.86
CA ASP A 409 11.69 -13.55 -32.93
C ASP A 409 10.75 -13.45 -31.72
N LEU A 410 10.49 -12.24 -31.22
CA LEU A 410 9.82 -12.02 -29.94
C LEU A 410 8.82 -10.87 -29.95
N HIS A 411 7.93 -10.90 -28.96
CA HIS A 411 6.99 -9.84 -28.62
C HIS A 411 7.21 -9.42 -27.17
N LEU A 412 7.49 -8.14 -26.94
CA LEU A 412 7.65 -7.54 -25.62
C LEU A 412 6.50 -6.58 -25.36
N LYS A 413 5.64 -6.94 -24.39
CA LYS A 413 4.60 -6.08 -23.88
C LYS A 413 5.10 -5.37 -22.62
N VAL A 414 5.00 -4.05 -22.60
CA VAL A 414 5.36 -3.18 -21.48
C VAL A 414 4.08 -2.57 -20.94
N GLN A 415 3.76 -2.76 -19.66
CA GLN A 415 2.57 -2.16 -19.02
C GLN A 415 2.97 -1.30 -17.83
N PHE A 416 2.24 -0.22 -17.60
CA PHE A 416 2.54 0.74 -16.53
C PHE A 416 1.47 0.73 -15.45
N ILE A 417 1.88 0.66 -14.19
CA ILE A 417 1.01 0.61 -13.02
C ILE A 417 1.49 1.64 -12.01
N ALA A 418 0.60 2.45 -11.45
CA ALA A 418 0.96 3.39 -10.39
C ALA A 418 1.07 2.64 -9.06
N LYS A 419 2.23 2.72 -8.40
CA LYS A 419 2.42 2.20 -7.03
C LYS A 419 2.28 3.30 -5.98
N PHE A 420 2.87 4.45 -6.27
CA PHE A 420 2.75 5.71 -5.53
C PHE A 420 2.63 6.85 -6.55
N SER A 421 2.22 8.04 -6.13
CA SER A 421 2.25 9.23 -7.01
C SER A 421 3.65 9.50 -7.57
N ASN A 422 4.72 9.09 -6.86
CA ASN A 422 6.11 9.24 -7.31
C ASN A 422 6.85 7.92 -7.66
N VAL A 423 6.13 6.79 -7.74
CA VAL A 423 6.70 5.48 -8.11
C VAL A 423 5.75 4.75 -9.05
N MET A 424 6.29 4.31 -10.18
CA MET A 424 5.59 3.56 -11.21
C MET A 424 6.21 2.18 -11.36
N GLU A 425 5.38 1.15 -11.43
CA GLU A 425 5.75 -0.21 -11.79
C GLU A 425 5.61 -0.41 -13.30
N VAL A 426 6.61 -1.07 -13.88
CA VAL A 426 6.69 -1.43 -15.29
C VAL A 426 6.66 -2.95 -15.36
N LEU A 427 5.52 -3.51 -15.76
CA LEU A 427 5.38 -4.94 -16.01
C LEU A 427 5.85 -5.25 -17.43
N LEU A 428 6.97 -5.96 -17.51
CA LEU A 428 7.55 -6.44 -18.75
C LEU A 428 7.10 -7.89 -18.98
N THR A 429 6.54 -8.17 -20.15
CA THR A 429 6.11 -9.51 -20.57
C THR A 429 6.72 -9.84 -21.93
N LEU A 430 7.75 -10.69 -21.94
CA LEU A 430 8.39 -11.19 -23.14
C LEU A 430 7.72 -12.50 -23.56
N CYS A 431 7.36 -12.61 -24.83
CA CYS A 431 6.79 -13.80 -25.45
C CYS A 431 7.68 -14.25 -26.60
N ASN A 432 8.07 -15.52 -26.62
CA ASN A 432 8.81 -16.12 -27.72
C ASN A 432 7.86 -16.48 -28.88
N LYS A 433 8.07 -15.90 -30.07
CA LYS A 433 7.29 -16.15 -31.30
C LYS A 433 7.92 -17.22 -32.19
N THR A 434 9.16 -17.61 -31.92
CA THR A 434 9.89 -18.61 -32.73
C THR A 434 9.40 -20.03 -32.45
N SER A 435 9.80 -20.97 -33.31
CA SER A 435 9.51 -22.40 -33.15
C SER A 435 10.47 -23.13 -32.22
N LEU A 436 11.54 -22.47 -31.77
CA LEU A 436 12.58 -23.03 -30.91
C LEU A 436 12.65 -22.25 -29.58
N PRO A 437 13.15 -22.85 -28.50
CA PRO A 437 13.35 -22.12 -27.25
C PRO A 437 14.45 -21.07 -27.40
N MET A 438 14.23 -19.90 -26.81
CA MET A 438 15.28 -18.89 -26.60
C MET A 438 15.98 -19.18 -25.27
N LYS A 439 17.30 -19.11 -25.22
CA LYS A 439 18.08 -19.37 -24.00
C LYS A 439 18.72 -18.10 -23.47
N ASP A 440 19.01 -18.10 -22.17
CA ASP A 440 19.72 -17.01 -21.47
C ASP A 440 19.13 -15.61 -21.80
N CYS A 441 17.80 -15.53 -21.83
CA CYS A 441 17.06 -14.33 -22.19
C CYS A 441 17.22 -13.28 -21.10
N VAL A 442 17.69 -12.09 -21.47
CA VAL A 442 17.83 -10.94 -20.58
C VAL A 442 17.12 -9.74 -21.19
N VAL A 443 16.34 -9.02 -20.39
CA VAL A 443 15.70 -7.75 -20.78
C VAL A 443 16.07 -6.69 -19.76
N GLU A 444 16.84 -5.69 -20.16
CA GLU A 444 17.25 -4.57 -19.33
C GLU A 444 16.45 -3.31 -19.66
N LEU A 445 15.79 -2.74 -18.66
CA LEU A 445 15.16 -1.42 -18.71
C LEU A 445 16.20 -0.37 -18.29
N ILE A 446 16.54 0.50 -19.21
CA ILE A 446 17.45 1.62 -18.99
C ILE A 446 16.63 2.88 -18.82
N VAL A 447 16.87 3.58 -17.71
CA VAL A 447 16.20 4.83 -17.38
C VAL A 447 17.27 5.87 -17.03
N ASP A 448 17.17 7.04 -17.68
CA ASP A 448 18.10 8.15 -17.45
C ASP A 448 17.82 8.85 -16.10
N SER A 449 18.89 9.24 -15.40
CA SER A 449 18.85 10.14 -14.22
C SER A 449 18.04 11.42 -14.54
N PRO A 450 17.26 11.98 -13.59
CA PRO A 450 17.36 11.87 -12.12
C PRO A 450 16.39 10.89 -11.45
N VAL A 451 15.60 10.15 -12.23
CA VAL A 451 14.75 9.07 -11.70
C VAL A 451 15.61 7.85 -11.42
N CYS A 452 15.15 6.99 -10.51
CA CYS A 452 15.89 5.79 -10.11
C CYS A 452 15.08 4.55 -10.46
N SER A 453 15.71 3.55 -11.06
CA SER A 453 15.12 2.23 -11.25
C SER A 453 15.75 1.21 -10.32
N ASP A 454 14.91 0.50 -9.54
CA ASP A 454 15.31 -0.74 -8.87
C ASP A 454 15.37 -1.87 -9.92
N ILE A 455 15.93 -3.05 -9.59
CA ILE A 455 16.14 -4.26 -10.46
C ILE A 455 15.79 -4.01 -11.95
N THR A 456 16.78 -3.58 -12.74
CA THR A 456 16.57 -3.18 -14.13
C THR A 456 16.46 -4.34 -15.11
N MET A 457 16.75 -5.57 -14.67
CA MET A 457 16.94 -6.70 -15.59
C MET A 457 15.98 -7.86 -15.30
N ILE A 458 15.40 -8.40 -16.35
CA ILE A 458 14.76 -9.71 -16.40
C ILE A 458 15.81 -10.71 -16.84
N SER A 459 15.84 -11.92 -16.28
CA SER A 459 16.62 -13.04 -16.81
C SER A 459 15.82 -14.33 -16.79
N GLY A 460 15.75 -15.06 -17.91
CA GLY A 460 15.13 -16.37 -18.02
C GLY A 460 16.05 -17.33 -18.76
N ASP A 461 16.34 -18.49 -18.17
CA ASP A 461 17.29 -19.45 -18.73
C ASP A 461 16.82 -20.05 -20.06
N GLU A 462 15.51 -20.28 -20.18
CA GLU A 462 14.88 -20.82 -21.37
C GLU A 462 13.44 -20.31 -21.46
N VAL A 463 13.06 -19.72 -22.60
CA VAL A 463 11.69 -19.28 -22.89
C VAL A 463 11.20 -20.08 -24.08
N LYS A 464 10.28 -21.01 -23.85
CA LYS A 464 9.75 -21.89 -24.91
C LYS A 464 8.79 -21.15 -25.84
N PRO A 465 8.53 -21.68 -27.05
CA PRO A 465 7.49 -21.15 -27.93
C PRO A 465 6.15 -21.01 -27.21
N GLY A 466 5.58 -19.81 -27.23
CA GLY A 466 4.31 -19.50 -26.55
C GLY A 466 4.39 -19.30 -25.03
N GLU A 467 5.56 -19.52 -24.41
CA GLU A 467 5.79 -19.21 -23.00
C GLU A 467 6.04 -17.70 -22.82
N GLN A 468 5.71 -17.20 -21.61
CA GLN A 468 5.88 -15.81 -21.25
C GLN A 468 6.86 -15.68 -20.09
N LEU A 469 7.86 -14.83 -20.26
CA LEU A 469 8.73 -14.36 -19.19
C LEU A 469 8.20 -13.02 -18.68
N LYS A 470 7.87 -12.94 -17.38
CA LYS A 470 7.29 -11.75 -16.75
C LYS A 470 8.17 -11.23 -15.62
N GLN A 471 8.27 -9.91 -15.52
CA GLN A 471 8.96 -9.24 -14.42
C GLN A 471 8.35 -7.86 -14.19
N VAL A 472 8.35 -7.42 -12.93
CA VAL A 472 8.01 -6.06 -12.55
C VAL A 472 9.29 -5.30 -12.21
N VAL A 473 9.48 -4.15 -12.86
CA VAL A 473 10.55 -3.19 -12.59
C VAL A 473 9.94 -1.93 -11.97
N GLN A 474 10.62 -1.28 -11.04
CA GLN A 474 10.12 -0.05 -10.40
C GLN A 474 10.92 1.15 -10.87
N ILE A 475 10.24 2.17 -11.39
CA ILE A 475 10.78 3.51 -11.62
C ILE A 475 10.28 4.40 -10.47
N SER A 476 11.23 4.93 -9.70
CA SER A 476 11.02 5.73 -8.51
C SER A 476 11.60 7.13 -8.67
N ALA A 477 11.35 7.99 -7.67
CA ALA A 477 11.81 9.37 -7.65
C ALA A 477 11.28 10.23 -8.82
N LEU A 478 10.06 9.94 -9.31
CA LEU A 478 9.44 10.67 -10.42
C LEU A 478 9.32 12.18 -10.16
N GLN A 479 9.26 12.61 -8.90
CA GLN A 479 9.21 14.02 -8.53
C GLN A 479 10.49 14.79 -8.91
N LYS A 480 11.62 14.10 -9.11
CA LYS A 480 12.90 14.72 -9.49
C LYS A 480 12.99 15.05 -10.98
N LEU A 481 12.04 14.54 -11.77
CA LEU A 481 12.07 14.66 -13.22
C LEU A 481 11.77 16.10 -13.66
N ASN A 482 12.73 16.72 -14.36
CA ASN A 482 12.61 18.08 -14.86
C ASN A 482 12.10 18.16 -16.31
N ASP A 483 12.13 17.06 -17.06
CA ASP A 483 11.74 16.99 -18.47
C ASP A 483 10.92 15.71 -18.74
N TYR A 484 10.76 15.28 -19.99
CA TYR A 484 10.09 14.04 -20.32
C TYR A 484 10.92 12.81 -19.91
N LEU A 485 10.24 11.80 -19.37
CA LEU A 485 10.76 10.48 -19.12
C LEU A 485 10.73 9.69 -20.43
N ALA A 486 11.87 9.12 -20.79
CA ALA A 486 11.96 8.20 -21.89
C ALA A 486 12.80 6.99 -21.44
N VAL A 487 12.37 5.80 -21.83
CA VAL A 487 13.01 4.54 -21.43
C VAL A 487 13.51 3.77 -22.64
N ASP A 488 14.64 3.12 -22.49
CA ASP A 488 15.23 2.23 -23.48
C ASP A 488 15.20 0.79 -22.95
N LEU A 489 14.86 -0.17 -23.81
CA LEU A 489 14.94 -1.60 -23.47
C LEU A 489 16.02 -2.27 -24.32
N GLN A 490 16.99 -2.90 -23.65
CA GLN A 490 18.01 -3.75 -24.26
C GLN A 490 17.72 -5.22 -23.97
N ILE A 491 17.68 -6.03 -25.02
CA ILE A 491 17.30 -7.44 -24.93
C ILE A 491 18.42 -8.29 -25.51
N PHE A 492 18.78 -9.35 -24.78
CA PHE A 492 19.82 -10.30 -25.15
C PHE A 492 19.25 -11.71 -25.03
N TYR A 493 19.51 -12.59 -25.99
CA TYR A 493 19.14 -14.00 -25.90
C TYR A 493 20.02 -14.84 -26.83
N ASP A 494 20.23 -16.10 -26.48
CA ASP A 494 20.78 -17.10 -27.38
C ASP A 494 19.63 -17.74 -28.17
N PHE A 495 19.74 -17.69 -29.49
CA PHE A 495 18.87 -18.42 -30.39
C PHE A 495 19.71 -19.36 -31.26
N ASN A 496 19.52 -20.67 -31.06
CA ASN A 496 20.22 -21.72 -31.82
C ASN A 496 21.77 -21.64 -31.78
N GLY A 497 22.33 -21.18 -30.65
CA GLY A 497 23.77 -21.04 -30.44
C GLY A 497 24.36 -19.71 -30.93
N GLU A 498 23.52 -18.80 -31.41
CA GLU A 498 23.91 -17.44 -31.78
C GLU A 498 23.37 -16.43 -30.77
N LEU A 499 24.25 -15.58 -30.25
CA LEU A 499 23.86 -14.49 -29.35
C LEU A 499 23.20 -13.37 -30.15
N VAL A 500 21.92 -13.14 -29.89
CA VAL A 500 21.14 -12.03 -30.45
C VAL A 500 21.10 -10.89 -29.44
N SER A 501 21.31 -9.67 -29.94
CA SER A 501 21.13 -8.44 -29.16
C SER A 501 20.21 -7.50 -29.93
N TRP A 502 19.20 -6.99 -29.23
CA TRP A 502 18.22 -6.07 -29.77
C TRP A 502 18.02 -4.90 -28.83
N THR A 503 18.08 -3.68 -29.36
CA THR A 503 17.70 -2.47 -28.63
C THR A 503 16.41 -1.93 -29.22
N SER A 504 15.41 -1.77 -28.37
CA SER A 504 14.13 -1.18 -28.76
C SER A 504 14.28 0.30 -29.17
N SER A 505 13.31 0.80 -29.92
CA SER A 505 13.16 2.25 -30.10
C SER A 505 12.78 2.91 -28.76
N LYS A 506 13.41 4.03 -28.44
CA LYS A 506 13.16 4.80 -27.22
C LYS A 506 11.66 5.04 -27.01
N VAL A 507 11.14 4.64 -25.85
CA VAL A 507 9.72 4.76 -25.49
C VAL A 507 9.54 6.06 -24.70
N ASP A 508 8.87 7.05 -25.29
CA ASP A 508 8.55 8.35 -24.66
C ASP A 508 7.35 8.19 -23.73
N LEU A 509 7.60 8.22 -22.41
CA LEU A 509 6.58 8.11 -21.36
C LEU A 509 6.05 9.48 -20.91
N ARG A 510 6.47 10.57 -21.56
CA ARG A 510 6.09 11.94 -21.23
C ARG A 510 6.42 12.27 -19.77
N THR A 511 5.49 12.90 -19.04
CA THR A 511 5.64 13.23 -17.62
C THR A 511 4.60 12.43 -16.84
N PRO A 512 4.89 11.17 -16.45
CA PRO A 512 3.94 10.33 -15.75
C PRO A 512 3.72 10.77 -14.31
N LEU A 513 2.50 10.59 -13.83
CA LEU A 513 2.13 10.79 -12.43
C LEU A 513 2.55 12.18 -11.92
N ILE A 514 3.16 12.26 -10.73
CA ILE A 514 3.49 13.53 -10.08
C ILE A 514 4.46 14.40 -10.91
N SER A 515 5.28 13.80 -11.77
CA SER A 515 6.25 14.53 -12.60
C SER A 515 5.60 15.53 -13.56
N SER A 516 4.30 15.34 -13.88
CA SER A 516 3.52 16.26 -14.71
C SER A 516 3.28 17.63 -14.08
N VAL A 517 3.37 17.72 -12.75
CA VAL A 517 3.02 18.93 -11.99
C VAL A 517 4.13 19.38 -11.05
N PHE A 518 5.03 18.48 -10.63
CA PHE A 518 5.99 18.77 -9.55
C PHE A 518 6.96 19.92 -9.89
N ALA A 519 7.45 19.99 -11.14
CA ALA A 519 8.33 21.10 -11.55
C ALA A 519 7.60 22.46 -11.54
N GLU A 520 6.30 22.48 -11.87
CA GLU A 520 5.50 23.71 -11.77
C GLU A 520 5.25 24.10 -10.31
N TRP A 521 5.09 23.10 -9.45
CA TRP A 521 4.92 23.29 -8.02
C TRP A 521 6.19 23.82 -7.35
N ASP A 522 7.33 23.22 -7.63
CA ASP A 522 8.64 23.68 -7.15
C ASP A 522 8.88 25.15 -7.54
N TRP A 523 8.69 25.46 -8.83
CA TRP A 523 8.82 26.83 -9.31
C TRP A 523 7.88 27.79 -8.58
N TRP A 524 6.62 27.39 -8.38
CA TRP A 524 5.66 28.25 -7.69
C TRP A 524 6.02 28.47 -6.23
N VAL A 525 6.41 27.41 -5.50
CA VAL A 525 6.83 27.51 -4.10
C VAL A 525 8.08 28.37 -3.96
N THR A 526 9.01 28.25 -4.91
CA THR A 526 10.29 28.97 -4.87
C THR A 526 10.18 30.42 -5.36
N CYS A 527 9.31 30.70 -6.34
CA CYS A 527 9.22 32.01 -7.01
C CYS A 527 7.91 32.78 -6.81
N GLY A 528 6.88 32.20 -6.19
CA GLY A 528 5.58 32.83 -5.94
C GLY A 528 4.70 33.05 -7.18
N ARG A 529 5.02 32.44 -8.33
CA ARG A 529 4.27 32.56 -9.60
C ARG A 529 4.43 31.31 -10.45
N ALA A 530 3.54 31.06 -11.42
CA ALA A 530 3.68 29.92 -12.34
C ALA A 530 4.93 30.05 -13.25
N PRO A 531 5.55 28.93 -13.67
CA PRO A 531 6.67 28.96 -14.60
C PRO A 531 6.22 29.43 -15.99
N PRO A 532 7.12 30.04 -16.79
CA PRO A 532 6.84 30.28 -18.20
C PRO A 532 6.53 28.93 -18.89
N THR A 533 5.44 28.89 -19.66
CA THR A 533 4.95 27.67 -20.32
C THR A 533 6.05 27.03 -21.17
N LYS A 534 6.35 25.75 -20.92
CA LYS A 534 7.26 24.96 -21.76
C LYS A 534 6.70 24.92 -23.18
N THR A 535 7.29 25.69 -24.09
CA THR A 535 6.97 25.62 -25.52
C THR A 535 7.21 24.19 -26.00
N GLN A 536 6.16 23.54 -26.50
CA GLN A 536 6.26 22.28 -27.25
C GLN A 536 7.41 22.40 -28.26
N LYS A 537 8.27 21.36 -28.33
CA LYS A 537 9.44 21.25 -29.22
C LYS A 537 9.26 22.04 -30.53
N PRO A 538 10.26 22.80 -31.00
CA PRO A 538 10.16 23.49 -32.27
C PRO A 538 9.87 22.47 -33.36
N LYS A 539 8.78 22.68 -34.10
CA LYS A 539 8.49 21.95 -35.35
C LYS A 539 9.78 21.95 -36.17
N ALA A 540 10.25 20.75 -36.52
CA ALA A 540 11.37 20.57 -37.44
C ALA A 540 11.10 21.44 -38.67
N LYS A 541 11.96 22.45 -38.89
CA LYS A 541 11.96 23.19 -40.14
C LYS A 541 12.43 22.21 -41.21
N LYS A 542 11.53 21.90 -42.14
CA LYS A 542 11.84 21.29 -43.43
C LYS A 542 12.80 22.17 -44.22
#